data_AF-A0A2H0W0M2-F1
#
_entry.id   AF-A0A2H0W0M2-F1
#
_cell.length_a   1.000
_cell.length_b   1.000
_cell.length_c   1.000
_cell.angle_alpha   90.00
_cell.angle_beta   90.00
_cell.angle_gamma   90.00
#
_symmetry.space_group_name_H-M   'P 1'
#
loop_
_entity.id
_entity.type
_entity.pdbx_description
1 polymer ?
#
loop_
_entity_poly.entity_id
_entity_poly.type
_entity_poly.pdbx_seq_one_letter_code
_entity_poly.pdbx_strand_id
1 'polypeptide(L)'
;MRKVEVFLLSIMLLFSLTFSTVNAGSLDPQENLDQFGQQIPAFQNQIGDDAGGKLASTIGLVVRAFLSLLGIIFVILFIYGGFIWMKSAGNEDDIGRAKRILGAAIIGLVITLLSAAIYVWVRSAIYFGSGVSPF
;
A
#
# COMPACT_ATOMS: atom_id res chain seq x y z
N MET A 1 -7.81 -1.98 30.16
CA MET A 1 -8.81 -2.45 29.18
C MET A 1 -9.54 -1.27 28.53
N ARG A 2 -10.21 -0.39 29.30
CA ARG A 2 -10.87 0.83 28.78
C ARG A 2 -10.00 1.75 27.92
N LYS A 3 -8.71 1.92 28.26
CA LYS A 3 -7.77 2.76 27.49
C LYS A 3 -7.44 2.19 26.10
N VAL A 4 -7.53 0.88 25.93
CA VAL A 4 -7.25 0.21 24.64
C VAL A 4 -8.43 0.36 23.69
N GLU A 5 -9.67 0.24 24.17
CA GLU A 5 -10.89 0.43 23.37
C GLU A 5 -11.00 1.87 22.85
N VAL A 6 -10.69 2.86 23.68
CA VAL A 6 -10.69 4.28 23.29
C VAL A 6 -9.60 4.58 22.26
N PHE A 7 -8.42 3.98 22.38
CA PHE A 7 -7.34 4.13 21.41
C PHE A 7 -7.66 3.47 20.06
N LEU A 8 -8.30 2.29 20.08
CA LEU A 8 -8.74 1.57 18.87
C LEU A 8 -9.88 2.30 18.16
N LEU A 9 -10.82 2.90 18.89
CA LEU A 9 -11.87 3.75 18.32
C LEU A 9 -11.29 5.02 17.67
N SER A 10 -10.29 5.64 18.30
CA SER A 10 -9.62 6.81 17.74
C SER A 10 -8.89 6.48 16.43
N ILE A 11 -8.22 5.33 16.34
CA ILE A 11 -7.53 4.91 15.11
C ILE A 11 -8.51 4.51 14.00
N MET A 12 -9.66 3.91 14.35
CA MET A 12 -10.75 3.62 13.41
C MET A 12 -11.45 4.90 12.92
N LEU A 13 -11.61 5.90 13.79
CA LEU A 13 -12.15 7.20 13.41
C LEU A 13 -11.19 7.93 12.47
N LEU A 14 -9.90 8.00 12.83
CA LEU A 14 -8.85 8.57 11.99
C LEU A 14 -8.75 7.85 10.64
N PHE A 15 -8.90 6.52 10.63
CA PHE A 15 -8.99 5.73 9.40
C PHE A 15 -10.19 6.16 8.54
N SER A 16 -11.39 6.33 9.11
CA SER A 16 -12.57 6.80 8.36
C SER A 16 -12.35 8.18 7.71
N LEU A 17 -11.64 9.08 8.41
CA LEU A 17 -11.25 10.39 7.88
C LEU A 17 -10.17 10.28 6.78
N THR A 18 -9.13 9.46 6.96
CA THR A 18 -8.07 9.29 5.97
C THR A 18 -8.49 8.43 4.78
N PHE A 19 -9.39 7.48 4.96
CA PHE A 19 -9.88 6.60 3.89
C PHE A 19 -10.67 7.40 2.84
N SER A 20 -11.44 8.40 3.27
CA SER A 20 -12.11 9.34 2.37
C SER A 20 -11.10 10.20 1.57
N THR A 21 -10.00 10.63 2.19
CA THR A 21 -8.97 11.45 1.52
C THR A 21 -7.98 10.64 0.66
N VAL A 22 -7.71 9.38 1.02
CA VAL A 22 -7.00 8.40 0.18
C VAL A 22 -7.83 8.06 -1.09
N ASN A 23 -9.15 8.26 -1.02
CA ASN A 23 -10.05 8.22 -2.19
C ASN A 23 -10.16 9.56 -2.95
N ALA A 24 -9.56 10.67 -2.49
CA ALA A 24 -9.71 12.00 -3.10
C ALA A 24 -8.39 12.66 -3.55
N GLY A 25 -7.25 12.00 -3.40
CA GLY A 25 -5.96 12.46 -3.91
C GLY A 25 -5.41 11.48 -4.93
N SER A 26 -5.81 11.63 -6.21
CA SER A 26 -5.36 10.86 -7.38
C SER A 26 -5.51 9.35 -7.25
N LEU A 27 -6.51 8.75 -7.90
CA LEU A 27 -6.40 7.59 -8.78
C LEU A 27 -7.84 7.24 -9.18
N ASP A 28 -8.44 8.03 -10.06
CA ASP A 28 -9.30 7.36 -11.03
C ASP A 28 -8.35 6.44 -11.82
N PRO A 29 -8.49 5.10 -11.72
CA PRO A 29 -7.72 4.21 -12.59
C PRO A 29 -7.98 4.55 -14.06
N GLN A 30 -9.11 5.19 -14.36
CA GLN A 30 -9.51 5.65 -15.68
C GLN A 30 -8.49 6.59 -16.32
N GLU A 31 -8.03 7.66 -15.65
CA GLU A 31 -7.03 8.56 -16.25
C GLU A 31 -5.65 7.90 -16.44
N ASN A 32 -5.23 7.03 -15.52
CA ASN A 32 -3.94 6.33 -15.64
C ASN A 32 -3.98 5.19 -16.66
N LEU A 33 -5.16 4.60 -16.93
CA LEU A 33 -5.36 3.55 -17.92
C LEU A 33 -5.62 4.09 -19.32
N ASP A 34 -6.27 5.25 -19.43
CA ASP A 34 -6.36 5.99 -20.68
C ASP A 34 -4.96 6.46 -21.12
N GLN A 35 -4.10 6.86 -20.17
CA GLN A 35 -2.69 7.15 -20.44
C GLN A 35 -1.86 5.90 -20.77
N PHE A 36 -2.14 4.75 -20.13
CA PHE A 36 -1.47 3.48 -20.46
C PHE A 36 -1.87 2.95 -21.84
N GLY A 37 -3.14 3.10 -22.23
CA GLY A 37 -3.67 2.74 -23.55
C GLY A 37 -3.09 3.59 -24.68
N GLN A 38 -2.80 4.88 -24.41
CA GLN A 38 -2.13 5.77 -25.35
C GLN A 38 -0.60 5.59 -25.42
N GLN A 39 0.02 5.01 -24.39
CA GLN A 39 1.48 4.83 -24.33
C GLN A 39 2.00 3.61 -25.12
N ILE A 40 1.12 2.72 -25.61
CA ILE A 40 1.54 1.58 -26.46
C ILE A 40 0.60 1.41 -27.68
N PRO A 41 0.73 2.27 -28.72
CA PRO A 41 -0.14 2.24 -29.91
C PRO A 41 -0.11 0.91 -30.70
N ALA A 42 0.85 0.02 -30.43
CA ALA A 42 0.94 -1.29 -31.06
C ALA A 42 -0.05 -2.34 -30.51
N PHE A 43 -0.59 -2.19 -29.29
CA PHE A 43 -1.61 -3.10 -28.74
C PHE A 43 -3.06 -2.64 -29.02
N GLN A 44 -3.24 -1.37 -29.37
CA GLN A 44 -4.55 -0.75 -29.61
C GLN A 44 -5.28 -1.34 -30.83
N ASN A 45 -4.53 -1.88 -31.80
CA ASN A 45 -5.10 -2.46 -33.03
C ASN A 45 -5.46 -3.95 -32.93
N GLN A 46 -5.13 -4.64 -31.83
CA GLN A 46 -5.29 -6.10 -31.77
C GLN A 46 -6.18 -6.59 -30.62
N ILE A 47 -6.55 -5.71 -29.68
CA ILE A 47 -7.53 -6.01 -28.62
C ILE A 47 -8.45 -4.80 -28.51
N GLY A 48 -9.72 -4.98 -28.86
CA GLY A 48 -10.73 -3.91 -28.81
C GLY A 48 -10.75 -3.18 -27.47
N ASP A 49 -10.87 -1.86 -27.58
CA ASP A 49 -10.74 -0.79 -26.58
C ASP A 49 -11.54 -0.98 -25.26
N ASP A 50 -12.44 -1.95 -25.20
CA ASP A 50 -13.38 -2.09 -24.08
C ASP A 50 -13.02 -3.17 -23.05
N ALA A 51 -12.28 -4.21 -23.45
CA ALA A 51 -12.06 -5.37 -22.58
C ALA A 51 -10.77 -5.24 -21.75
N GLY A 52 -9.66 -4.83 -22.36
CA GLY A 52 -8.36 -4.73 -21.69
C GLY A 52 -8.30 -3.61 -20.64
N GLY A 53 -8.80 -2.42 -20.98
CA GLY A 53 -8.82 -1.25 -20.08
C GLY A 53 -9.75 -1.44 -18.88
N LYS A 54 -10.95 -2.01 -19.07
CA LYS A 54 -11.88 -2.30 -17.96
C LYS A 54 -11.36 -3.37 -17.00
N LEU A 55 -10.71 -4.41 -17.51
CA LEU A 55 -10.09 -5.43 -16.66
C LEU A 55 -8.94 -4.83 -15.85
N ALA A 56 -8.05 -4.07 -16.48
CA ALA A 56 -6.94 -3.42 -15.79
C ALA A 56 -7.42 -2.41 -14.73
N SER A 57 -8.52 -1.69 -14.99
CA SER A 57 -9.15 -0.75 -14.03
C SER A 57 -9.71 -1.46 -12.81
N THR A 58 -10.47 -2.52 -13.05
CA THR A 58 -11.06 -3.33 -11.97
C THR A 58 -9.98 -3.97 -11.12
N ILE A 59 -8.93 -4.51 -11.74
CA ILE A 59 -7.81 -5.14 -11.03
C ILE A 59 -7.01 -4.10 -10.24
N GLY A 60 -6.73 -2.92 -10.82
CA GLY A 60 -6.02 -1.84 -10.14
C GLY A 60 -6.75 -1.33 -8.90
N LEU A 61 -8.08 -1.16 -8.99
CA LEU A 61 -8.93 -0.77 -7.87
C LEU A 61 -8.88 -1.82 -6.74
N VAL A 62 -9.04 -3.09 -7.11
CA VAL A 62 -9.02 -4.20 -6.15
C VAL A 62 -7.66 -4.33 -5.48
N VAL A 63 -6.57 -4.34 -6.23
CA VAL A 63 -5.20 -4.44 -5.69
C VAL A 63 -4.91 -3.27 -4.74
N ARG A 64 -5.32 -2.06 -5.08
CA ARG A 64 -5.10 -0.89 -4.22
C ARG A 64 -5.92 -0.94 -2.92
N ALA A 65 -7.16 -1.44 -2.98
CA ALA A 65 -7.97 -1.69 -1.81
C ALA A 65 -7.38 -2.78 -0.90
N PHE A 66 -6.82 -3.85 -1.49
CA PHE A 66 -6.11 -4.88 -0.74
C PHE A 66 -4.80 -4.36 -0.12
N LEU A 67 -4.01 -3.56 -0.85
CA LEU A 67 -2.76 -2.97 -0.35
C LEU A 67 -3.00 -1.98 0.80
N SER A 68 -4.06 -1.18 0.75
CA SER A 68 -4.39 -0.22 1.82
C SER A 68 -4.81 -0.95 3.11
N LEU A 69 -5.62 -2.01 2.99
CA LEU A 69 -5.99 -2.87 4.11
C LEU A 69 -4.77 -3.56 4.71
N LEU A 70 -3.86 -4.07 3.87
CA LEU A 70 -2.66 -4.76 4.30
C LEU A 70 -1.71 -3.82 5.05
N GLY A 71 -1.52 -2.59 4.56
CA GLY A 71 -0.69 -1.58 5.23
C GLY A 71 -1.18 -1.25 6.65
N ILE A 72 -2.49 -1.19 6.85
CA ILE A 72 -3.10 -0.96 8.17
C ILE A 72 -2.84 -2.11 9.13
N ILE A 73 -2.96 -3.35 8.66
CA ILE A 73 -2.67 -4.53 9.46
C ILE A 73 -1.22 -4.49 9.97
N PHE A 74 -0.28 -4.09 9.11
CA PHE A 74 1.12 -3.90 9.50
C PHE A 74 1.30 -2.86 10.61
N VAL A 75 0.64 -1.70 10.50
CA VAL A 75 0.71 -0.64 11.53
C VAL A 75 0.10 -1.11 12.85
N ILE A 76 -1.03 -1.82 12.81
CA ILE A 76 -1.66 -2.37 14.01
C ILE A 76 -0.75 -3.38 14.71
N LEU A 77 -0.11 -4.29 13.95
CA LEU A 77 0.86 -5.24 14.51
C LEU A 77 2.09 -4.55 15.11
N PHE A 78 2.57 -3.49 14.46
CA PHE A 78 3.69 -2.69 14.96
C PHE A 78 3.36 -2.04 16.31
N ILE A 79 2.19 -1.41 16.42
CA ILE A 79 1.70 -0.81 17.67
C ILE A 79 1.48 -1.88 18.74
N TYR A 80 0.88 -3.01 18.38
CA TYR A 80 0.62 -4.11 19.32
C TYR A 80 1.93 -4.68 19.89
N GLY A 81 2.93 -4.94 19.06
CA GLY A 81 4.25 -5.38 19.51
C GLY A 81 4.93 -4.32 20.39
N GLY A 82 4.80 -3.04 20.05
CA GLY A 82 5.34 -1.94 20.85
C GLY A 82 4.67 -1.85 22.22
N PHE A 83 3.37 -2.11 22.29
CA PHE A 83 2.63 -2.10 23.55
C PHE A 83 2.97 -3.29 24.45
N ILE A 84 3.21 -4.47 23.88
CA ILE A 84 3.74 -5.62 24.64
C ILE A 84 5.11 -5.27 25.19
N TRP A 85 5.99 -4.68 24.39
CA TRP A 85 7.33 -4.28 24.83
C TRP A 85 7.27 -3.32 26.03
N MET A 86 6.42 -2.29 25.95
CA MET A 86 6.24 -1.32 27.05
C MET A 86 5.59 -1.91 28.30
N LYS A 87 4.70 -2.90 28.15
CA LYS A 87 4.03 -3.54 29.30
C LYS A 87 4.87 -4.64 29.94
N SER A 88 5.95 -5.09 29.30
CA SER A 88 6.69 -6.27 29.74
C SER A 88 7.32 -6.13 31.13
N ALA A 89 7.46 -4.93 31.69
CA ALA A 89 7.83 -4.66 33.09
C ALA A 89 9.06 -5.46 33.65
N GLY A 90 9.94 -5.95 32.77
CA GLY A 90 11.10 -6.77 33.14
C GLY A 90 10.95 -8.28 32.92
N ASN A 91 9.80 -8.78 32.47
CA ASN A 91 9.62 -10.18 32.08
C ASN A 91 10.31 -10.46 30.73
N GLU A 92 11.35 -11.28 30.74
CA GLU A 92 12.15 -11.61 29.56
C GLU A 92 11.33 -12.30 28.46
N ASP A 93 10.30 -13.07 28.83
CA ASP A 93 9.44 -13.78 27.88
C ASP A 93 8.59 -12.80 27.05
N ASP A 94 8.03 -11.78 27.69
CA ASP A 94 7.22 -10.76 27.02
C ASP A 94 8.09 -9.82 26.16
N ILE A 95 9.33 -9.54 26.62
CA ILE A 95 10.32 -8.78 25.83
C ILE A 95 10.72 -9.58 24.59
N GLY A 96 10.98 -10.89 24.73
CA GLY A 96 11.32 -11.78 23.62
C GLY A 96 10.21 -11.86 22.59
N ARG A 97 8.96 -11.98 23.05
CA ARG A 97 7.77 -11.98 22.19
C ARG A 97 7.59 -10.65 21.46
N ALA A 98 7.74 -9.53 22.17
CA ALA A 98 7.63 -8.20 21.58
C ALA A 98 8.67 -7.97 20.49
N LYS A 99 9.93 -8.34 20.73
CA LYS A 99 11.02 -8.23 19.74
C LYS A 99 10.75 -9.04 18.47
N ARG A 100 10.18 -10.24 18.60
CA ARG A 100 9.79 -11.07 17.44
C ARG A 100 8.70 -10.39 16.60
N ILE A 101 7.68 -9.84 17.25
CA ILE A 101 6.58 -9.12 16.58
C ILE A 101 7.10 -7.86 15.90
N LEU A 102 7.92 -7.05 16.61
CA LEU A 102 8.54 -5.86 16.05
C LEU A 102 9.46 -6.19 14.87
N GLY A 103 10.30 -7.22 15.00
CA GLY A 103 11.19 -7.65 13.93
C GLY A 103 10.40 -8.03 12.66
N ALA A 104 9.36 -8.86 12.82
CA ALA A 104 8.49 -9.24 11.69
C ALA A 104 7.78 -8.02 11.07
N ALA A 105 7.29 -7.09 11.89
CA ALA A 105 6.62 -5.88 11.42
C ALA A 105 7.57 -4.93 10.65
N ILE A 106 8.80 -4.75 11.15
CA ILE A 106 9.83 -3.92 10.50
C ILE A 106 10.25 -4.54 9.17
N ILE A 107 10.47 -5.85 9.13
CA ILE A 107 10.86 -6.55 7.91
C ILE A 107 9.79 -6.40 6.83
N GLY A 108 8.51 -6.57 7.19
CA GLY A 108 7.42 -6.34 6.24
C GLY A 108 7.32 -4.90 5.75
N LEU A 109 7.48 -3.92 6.64
CA LEU A 109 7.52 -2.50 6.27
C LEU A 109 8.65 -2.19 5.28
N VAL A 110 9.85 -2.71 5.56
CA VAL A 110 11.03 -2.55 4.69
C VAL A 110 10.78 -3.17 3.32
N ILE A 111 10.20 -4.38 3.25
CA ILE A 111 9.87 -5.04 1.98
C ILE A 111 8.88 -4.20 1.16
N THR A 112 7.84 -3.65 1.80
CA THR A 112 6.87 -2.79 1.12
C THR A 112 7.52 -1.53 0.55
N LEU A 113 8.37 -0.86 1.32
CA LEU A 113 9.09 0.33 0.88
C LEU A 113 10.07 0.01 -0.26
N LEU A 114 10.80 -1.10 -0.16
CA LEU A 114 11.71 -1.56 -1.20
C LEU A 114 10.98 -1.90 -2.49
N SER A 115 9.83 -2.58 -2.41
CA SER A 115 9.00 -2.90 -3.58
C SER A 115 8.59 -1.64 -4.33
N ALA A 116 8.08 -0.62 -3.62
CA ALA A 116 7.69 0.65 -4.22
C ALA A 116 8.88 1.39 -4.85
N ALA A 117 10.06 1.37 -4.19
CA ALA A 117 11.27 1.97 -4.72
C ALA A 117 11.74 1.28 -6.02
N ILE A 118 11.74 -0.05 -6.04
CA ILE A 118 12.11 -0.84 -7.22
C ILE A 118 11.11 -0.61 -8.35
N TYR A 119 9.81 -0.57 -8.06
CA TYR A 119 8.78 -0.30 -9.05
C TYR A 119 9.00 1.04 -9.76
N VAL A 120 9.24 2.11 -9.01
CA VAL A 120 9.51 3.44 -9.57
C VAL A 120 10.81 3.44 -10.37
N TRP A 121 11.83 2.73 -9.90
CA TRP A 121 13.11 2.61 -10.60
C TRP A 121 13.00 1.86 -11.93
N VAL A 122 12.28 0.73 -11.97
CA VAL A 122 12.05 0.00 -13.23
C VAL A 122 11.23 0.85 -14.20
N ARG A 123 10.17 1.49 -13.68
CA ARG A 123 9.35 2.42 -14.46
C ARG A 123 10.20 3.51 -15.10
N SER A 124 11.05 4.19 -14.33
CA SER A 124 11.90 5.26 -14.85
C SER A 124 12.97 4.74 -15.83
N ALA A 125 13.52 3.55 -15.60
CA ALA A 125 14.47 2.91 -16.52
C ALA A 125 13.83 2.62 -17.89
N ILE A 126 12.58 2.17 -17.92
CA ILE A 126 11.85 1.91 -19.16
C ILE A 126 11.53 3.21 -19.91
N TYR A 127 11.03 4.24 -19.22
CA TYR A 127 10.75 5.53 -19.85
C TYR A 127 12.00 6.24 -20.39
N PHE A 128 13.12 6.14 -19.66
CA PHE A 128 14.40 6.66 -20.14
C PHE A 128 14.90 5.89 -21.38
N GLY A 129 14.66 4.58 -21.45
CA GLY A 129 15.06 3.74 -22.58
C GLY A 129 14.17 3.87 -23.82
N SER A 130 12.90 4.27 -23.68
CA SER A 130 11.95 4.41 -24.79
C SER A 130 11.99 5.78 -25.48
N GLY A 131 12.86 6.69 -25.05
CA GLY A 131 13.02 8.03 -25.66
C GLY A 131 11.84 8.98 -25.44
N VAL A 132 10.88 8.59 -24.61
CA VAL A 132 9.71 9.41 -24.25
C VAL A 132 10.01 10.07 -22.90
N SER A 133 10.45 11.33 -22.94
CA SER A 133 10.68 12.13 -21.73
C SER A 133 9.33 12.51 -21.08
N PRO A 134 9.21 12.44 -19.73
CA PRO A 134 7.97 12.75 -19.02
C PRO A 134 7.73 14.26 -18.83
N PHE A 135 8.03 15.08 -19.84
CA PHE A 135 7.73 16.52 -19.88
C PHE A 135 7.12 16.88 -21.23
#